data_AF-A0AAX0S1S0-F1
#
_entry.id   AF-A0AAX0S1S0-F1
#
_cell.length_a   1.000
_cell.length_b   1.000
_cell.length_c   1.000
_cell.angle_alpha   90.00
_cell.angle_beta   90.00
_cell.angle_gamma   90.00
#
_symmetry.space_group_name_H-M   'P 1'
#
loop_
_entity.id
_entity.type
_entity.pdbx_description
1 polymer ?
#
loop_
_entity_poly.entity_id
_entity_poly.type
_entity_poly.pdbx_seq_one_letter_code
_entity_poly.pdbx_strand_id
1 'polypeptide(L)'
;MEKKNRLVFTRSNAGTKRKFDEAITILEYSVMLVELFDLKEFNNVIAGQLRLILCENKYTRIKREKVTIDNSLIKKINPNPKLYPVKDFIEISKEGNTKIPEELFDYTKPRIDLNIWRNQVIYKSSLGGILQEITILDFIKESAQKSGGAHVESSLPEKSFMVDEHAESILRCIARGLFRSIGRNFEEQSSMNLTHIIKKIEQSKASE
;
A
#
# COMPACT_ATOMS: atom_id res chain seq x y z
N MET A 1 -17.27 -55.25 -2.77
CA MET A 1 -16.25 -54.18 -2.91
C MET A 1 -16.78 -52.91 -2.27
N GLU A 2 -16.37 -52.59 -1.05
CA GLU A 2 -16.72 -51.31 -0.41
C GLU A 2 -16.00 -50.16 -1.13
N LYS A 3 -16.77 -49.21 -1.68
CA LYS A 3 -16.23 -47.93 -2.12
C LYS A 3 -15.79 -47.15 -0.87
N LYS A 4 -14.48 -47.13 -0.59
CA LYS A 4 -13.89 -46.18 0.36
C LYS A 4 -14.24 -44.76 -0.12
N ASN A 5 -15.20 -44.12 0.54
CA ASN A 5 -15.47 -42.69 0.37
C ASN A 5 -14.23 -41.92 0.83
N ARG A 6 -13.34 -41.59 -0.11
CA ARG A 6 -12.22 -40.69 0.15
C ARG A 6 -12.79 -39.30 0.41
N LEU A 7 -12.68 -38.85 1.66
CA LEU A 7 -12.91 -37.46 2.02
C LEU A 7 -11.92 -36.57 1.25
N VAL A 8 -12.42 -35.71 0.37
CA VAL A 8 -11.64 -34.70 -0.33
C VAL A 8 -11.80 -33.38 0.42
N PHE A 9 -10.76 -32.98 1.14
CA PHE A 9 -10.75 -31.68 1.80
C PHE A 9 -10.31 -30.60 0.81
N THR A 10 -11.21 -29.68 0.47
CA THR A 10 -10.88 -28.47 -0.28
C THR A 10 -10.44 -27.37 0.68
N ARG A 11 -9.27 -26.77 0.45
CA ARG A 11 -8.84 -25.58 1.19
C ARG A 11 -9.74 -24.40 0.82
N SER A 12 -10.39 -23.79 1.82
CA SER A 12 -11.16 -22.56 1.60
C SER A 12 -10.21 -21.37 1.56
N ASN A 13 -10.42 -20.46 0.60
CA ASN A 13 -9.70 -19.18 0.56
C ASN A 13 -10.29 -18.15 1.55
N ALA A 14 -11.29 -18.54 2.36
CA ALA A 14 -12.00 -17.67 3.28
C ALA A 14 -11.07 -17.03 4.32
N GLY A 15 -10.14 -17.80 4.87
CA GLY A 15 -9.17 -17.28 5.84
C GLY A 15 -8.22 -16.24 5.23
N THR A 16 -7.79 -16.45 3.98
CA THR A 16 -6.95 -15.46 3.28
C THR A 16 -7.73 -14.21 2.95
N LYS A 17 -8.99 -14.35 2.51
CA LYS A 17 -9.86 -13.21 2.22
C LYS A 17 -10.08 -12.36 3.46
N ARG A 18 -10.39 -13.00 4.59
CA ARG A 18 -10.53 -12.32 5.87
C ARG A 18 -9.28 -11.50 6.22
N LYS A 19 -8.08 -12.06 6.08
CA LYS A 19 -6.82 -11.33 6.32
C LYS A 19 -6.62 -10.15 5.38
N PHE A 20 -7.02 -10.28 4.12
CA PHE A 20 -6.99 -9.17 3.17
C PHE A 20 -7.98 -8.07 3.59
N ASP A 21 -9.21 -8.43 3.95
CA ASP A 21 -10.24 -7.49 4.39
C ASP A 21 -9.82 -6.78 5.70
N GLU A 22 -9.21 -7.49 6.64
CA GLU A 22 -8.63 -6.94 7.87
C GLU A 22 -7.50 -5.95 7.55
N ALA A 23 -6.57 -6.30 6.66
CA ALA A 23 -5.48 -5.41 6.25
C ALA A 23 -5.98 -4.13 5.55
N ILE A 24 -6.98 -4.24 4.68
CA ILE A 24 -7.62 -3.08 4.05
C ILE A 24 -8.32 -2.21 5.09
N THR A 25 -9.05 -2.81 6.04
CA THR A 25 -9.73 -2.07 7.12
C THR A 25 -8.72 -1.29 7.96
N ILE A 26 -7.60 -1.93 8.36
CA ILE A 26 -6.52 -1.24 9.10
C ILE A 26 -5.97 -0.07 8.28
N LEU A 27 -5.75 -0.27 6.97
CA LEU A 27 -5.26 0.77 6.08
C LEU A 27 -6.25 1.95 6.01
N GLU A 28 -7.56 1.69 5.89
CA GLU A 28 -8.61 2.73 5.87
C GLU A 28 -8.63 3.55 7.16
N TYR A 29 -8.63 2.88 8.32
CA TYR A 29 -8.53 3.58 9.61
C TYR A 29 -7.25 4.38 9.71
N SER A 30 -6.11 3.84 9.27
CA SER A 30 -4.83 4.53 9.37
C SER A 30 -4.81 5.80 8.51
N VAL A 31 -5.32 5.75 7.26
CA VAL A 31 -5.45 6.95 6.42
C VAL A 31 -6.40 7.97 7.06
N MET A 32 -7.56 7.53 7.56
CA MET A 32 -8.50 8.41 8.27
C MET A 32 -7.88 9.08 9.49
N LEU A 33 -7.12 8.34 10.31
CA LEU A 33 -6.48 8.87 11.51
C LEU A 33 -5.42 9.93 11.19
N VAL A 34 -4.67 9.74 10.11
CA VAL A 34 -3.72 10.76 9.64
C VAL A 34 -4.47 12.00 9.13
N GLU A 35 -5.49 11.83 8.29
CA GLU A 35 -6.13 12.96 7.61
C GLU A 35 -7.08 13.77 8.49
N LEU A 36 -7.81 13.13 9.41
CA LEU A 36 -8.80 13.81 10.25
C LEU A 36 -8.23 14.27 11.60
N PHE A 37 -7.18 13.62 12.08
CA PHE A 37 -6.64 13.85 13.43
C PHE A 37 -5.15 14.18 13.46
N ASP A 38 -4.48 14.28 12.30
CA ASP A 38 -3.05 14.59 12.16
C ASP A 38 -2.14 13.63 12.96
N LEU A 39 -2.55 12.37 13.13
CA LEU A 39 -1.78 11.34 13.83
C LEU A 39 -0.72 10.73 12.90
N LYS A 40 0.35 11.48 12.65
CA LYS A 40 1.37 11.16 11.63
C LYS A 40 2.08 9.82 11.85
N GLU A 41 2.08 9.26 13.06
CA GLU A 41 2.65 7.94 13.36
C GLU A 41 1.98 6.81 12.55
N PHE A 42 0.71 7.00 12.18
CA PHE A 42 -0.01 6.04 11.35
C PHE A 42 0.48 5.98 9.90
N ASN A 43 1.30 6.94 9.42
CA ASN A 43 1.96 6.82 8.11
C ASN A 43 2.85 5.57 8.03
N ASN A 44 3.50 5.19 9.14
CA ASN A 44 4.28 3.95 9.21
C ASN A 44 3.40 2.71 9.06
N VAL A 45 2.20 2.74 9.65
CA VAL A 45 1.20 1.68 9.51
C VAL A 45 0.71 1.60 8.06
N ILE A 46 0.43 2.75 7.42
CA ILE A 46 0.06 2.83 6.00
C ILE A 46 1.12 2.18 5.13
N ALA A 47 2.40 2.55 5.29
CA ALA A 47 3.50 1.96 4.52
C ALA A 47 3.61 0.44 4.72
N GLY A 48 3.52 -0.03 5.97
CA GLY A 48 3.54 -1.45 6.30
C GLY A 48 2.38 -2.24 5.68
N GLN A 49 1.15 -1.72 5.77
CA GLN A 49 -0.03 -2.35 5.19
C GLN A 49 0.04 -2.35 3.66
N LEU A 50 0.44 -1.25 3.02
CA LEU A 50 0.64 -1.19 1.58
C LEU A 50 1.67 -2.22 1.12
N ARG A 51 2.80 -2.35 1.84
CA ARG A 51 3.81 -3.37 1.53
C ARG A 51 3.23 -4.77 1.62
N LEU A 52 2.53 -5.10 2.71
CA LEU A 52 1.93 -6.41 2.91
C LEU A 52 0.89 -6.74 1.82
N ILE A 53 0.05 -5.77 1.47
CA ILE A 53 -1.03 -5.94 0.50
C ILE A 53 -0.50 -6.03 -0.92
N LEU A 54 0.46 -5.19 -1.29
CA LEU A 54 0.85 -4.94 -2.67
C LEU A 54 2.25 -5.42 -3.04
N CYS A 55 3.20 -5.54 -2.11
CA CYS A 55 4.64 -5.63 -2.46
C CYS A 55 5.39 -6.79 -1.81
N GLU A 56 4.68 -7.66 -1.08
CA GLU A 56 5.31 -8.74 -0.33
C GLU A 56 5.88 -9.82 -1.25
N ASN A 57 7.15 -10.19 -1.01
CA ASN A 57 7.84 -11.24 -1.74
C ASN A 57 8.27 -12.35 -0.79
N LYS A 58 8.15 -13.60 -1.23
CA LYS A 58 8.71 -14.76 -0.54
C LYS A 58 9.90 -15.29 -1.33
N TYR A 59 11.05 -15.35 -0.68
CA TYR A 59 12.23 -16.02 -1.23
C TYR A 59 12.16 -17.50 -0.88
N THR A 60 12.27 -18.36 -1.89
CA THR A 60 12.28 -19.80 -1.70
C THR A 60 13.32 -20.46 -2.61
N ARG A 61 13.57 -21.76 -2.42
CA ARG A 61 14.43 -22.53 -3.30
C ARG A 61 13.59 -23.56 -4.04
N ILE A 62 13.61 -23.53 -5.36
CA ILE A 62 13.02 -24.57 -6.21
C ILE A 62 14.18 -25.25 -6.92
N LYS A 63 14.35 -26.56 -6.70
CA LYS A 63 15.43 -27.35 -7.33
C LYS A 63 16.83 -26.71 -7.23
N ARG A 64 17.18 -26.17 -6.05
CA ARG A 64 18.46 -25.49 -5.72
C ARG A 64 18.61 -24.06 -6.27
N GLU A 65 17.70 -23.55 -7.07
CA GLU A 65 17.70 -22.15 -7.52
C GLU A 65 16.94 -21.25 -6.54
N LYS A 66 17.49 -20.07 -6.24
CA LYS A 66 16.80 -19.06 -5.42
C LYS A 66 15.75 -18.39 -6.28
N VAL A 67 14.48 -18.60 -5.94
CA VAL A 67 13.33 -18.04 -6.65
C VAL A 67 12.63 -17.03 -5.76
N THR A 68 12.27 -15.88 -6.33
CA THR A 68 11.42 -14.88 -5.68
C THR A 68 9.99 -15.07 -6.15
N ILE A 69 9.08 -15.32 -5.22
CA ILE A 69 7.66 -15.52 -5.49
C ILE A 69 6.90 -14.32 -4.91
N ASP A 70 6.02 -13.74 -5.71
CA ASP A 70 5.08 -12.73 -5.26
C ASP A 70 4.12 -13.32 -4.22
N ASN A 71 4.16 -12.77 -3.01
CA ASN A 71 3.40 -13.24 -1.86
C ASN A 71 2.45 -12.15 -1.31
N SER A 72 2.22 -11.10 -2.10
CA SER A 72 1.30 -10.01 -1.79
C SER A 72 -0.11 -10.53 -1.48
N LEU A 73 -0.79 -9.94 -0.49
CA LEU A 73 -2.13 -10.41 -0.11
C LEU A 73 -3.13 -10.28 -1.26
N ILE A 74 -3.04 -9.20 -2.05
CA ILE A 74 -3.98 -8.96 -3.15
C ILE A 74 -3.96 -10.10 -4.18
N LYS A 75 -2.78 -10.65 -4.51
CA LYS A 75 -2.67 -11.78 -5.46
C LYS A 75 -3.24 -13.09 -4.94
N LYS A 76 -3.30 -13.26 -3.63
CA LYS A 76 -3.88 -14.46 -3.02
C LYS A 76 -5.40 -14.49 -3.10
N ILE A 77 -6.03 -13.32 -3.25
CA ILE A 77 -7.48 -13.18 -3.39
C ILE A 77 -7.88 -13.06 -4.85
N ASN A 78 -7.14 -12.26 -5.62
CA ASN A 78 -7.31 -12.09 -7.04
C ASN A 78 -5.98 -12.38 -7.73
N PRO A 79 -5.83 -13.53 -8.42
CA PRO A 79 -4.58 -13.90 -9.10
C PRO A 79 -4.07 -12.86 -10.12
N ASN A 80 -4.99 -12.10 -10.73
CA ASN A 80 -4.70 -11.08 -11.74
C ASN A 80 -5.28 -9.72 -11.30
N PRO A 81 -4.73 -9.11 -10.25
CA PRO A 81 -5.23 -7.83 -9.76
C PRO A 81 -4.83 -6.72 -10.72
N LYS A 82 -5.79 -5.84 -10.99
CA LYS A 82 -5.62 -4.67 -11.87
C LYS A 82 -5.88 -3.39 -11.09
N LEU A 83 -5.01 -2.40 -11.25
CA LEU A 83 -5.08 -1.12 -10.54
C LEU A 83 -5.01 0.06 -11.51
N TYR A 84 -5.56 1.21 -11.14
CA TYR A 84 -5.50 2.41 -11.98
C TYR A 84 -4.05 2.86 -12.19
N PRO A 85 -3.65 3.22 -13.42
CA PRO A 85 -2.29 3.63 -13.73
C PRO A 85 -1.98 4.99 -13.12
N VAL A 86 -0.69 5.30 -12.98
CA VAL A 86 -0.23 6.63 -12.54
C VAL A 86 -0.57 7.65 -13.63
N LYS A 87 -1.07 8.82 -13.21
CA LYS A 87 -1.42 9.90 -14.14
C LYS A 87 -0.18 10.58 -14.70
N ASP A 88 0.66 11.05 -13.79
CA ASP A 88 1.94 11.71 -14.04
C ASP A 88 2.91 11.40 -12.89
N PHE A 89 4.20 11.64 -13.11
CA PHE A 89 5.22 11.52 -12.07
C PHE A 89 5.41 12.86 -11.35
N ILE A 90 5.85 12.78 -10.10
CA ILE A 90 6.23 13.92 -9.29
C ILE A 90 7.66 14.31 -9.66
N GLU A 91 7.87 15.55 -10.09
CA GLU A 91 9.18 16.09 -10.41
C GLU A 91 9.63 17.08 -9.33
N ILE A 92 10.82 16.86 -8.77
CA ILE A 92 11.46 17.84 -7.88
C ILE A 92 12.31 18.78 -8.73
N SER A 93 11.95 20.06 -8.70
CA SER A 93 12.77 21.12 -9.30
C SER A 93 14.12 21.24 -8.59
N LYS A 94 15.13 21.82 -9.27
CA LYS A 94 16.46 22.06 -8.69
C LYS A 94 16.43 22.92 -7.42
N GLU A 95 15.35 23.65 -7.20
CA GLU A 95 15.10 24.54 -6.06
C GLU A 95 14.45 23.80 -4.87
N GLY A 96 14.21 22.49 -4.97
CA GLY A 96 13.61 21.67 -3.91
C GLY A 96 12.08 21.80 -3.81
N ASN A 97 11.46 22.71 -4.57
CA ASN A 97 10.02 22.86 -4.61
C ASN A 97 9.37 21.69 -5.36
N THR A 98 8.39 21.07 -4.72
CA THR A 98 7.66 19.91 -5.24
C THR A 98 6.16 20.13 -5.09
N LYS A 99 5.42 20.07 -6.20
CA LYS A 99 3.95 20.08 -6.17
C LYS A 99 3.45 18.64 -6.20
N ILE A 100 2.97 18.13 -5.07
CA ILE A 100 2.32 16.82 -5.05
C ILE A 100 0.93 16.98 -5.67
N PRO A 101 0.60 16.19 -6.70
CA PRO A 101 -0.74 16.21 -7.26
C PRO A 101 -1.75 15.68 -6.23
N GLU A 102 -2.92 16.30 -6.18
CA GLU A 102 -4.03 15.86 -5.31
C GLU A 102 -4.49 14.43 -5.63
N GLU A 103 -4.39 14.04 -6.90
CA GLU A 103 -4.61 12.67 -7.38
C GLU A 103 -3.38 12.14 -8.14
N LEU A 104 -2.78 11.06 -7.64
CA LEU A 104 -1.64 10.39 -8.28
C LEU A 104 -2.03 9.48 -9.46
N PHE A 105 -3.26 8.96 -9.47
CA PHE A 105 -3.70 7.94 -10.42
C PHE A 105 -4.71 8.49 -11.43
N ASP A 106 -4.70 7.93 -12.63
CA ASP A 106 -5.62 8.27 -13.70
C ASP A 106 -6.82 7.32 -13.69
N TYR A 107 -7.91 7.78 -13.08
CA TYR A 107 -9.16 7.03 -12.98
C TYR A 107 -9.98 7.00 -14.27
N THR A 108 -9.55 7.73 -15.32
CA THR A 108 -10.20 7.70 -16.64
C THR A 108 -9.66 6.56 -17.51
N LYS A 109 -8.47 6.05 -17.18
CA LYS A 109 -7.81 4.97 -17.91
C LYS A 109 -8.19 3.58 -17.40
N PRO A 110 -8.10 2.54 -18.25
CA PRO A 110 -8.30 1.18 -17.80
C PRO A 110 -7.25 0.76 -16.78
N ARG A 111 -7.67 -0.05 -15.81
CA ARG A 111 -6.79 -0.64 -14.80
C ARG A 111 -5.77 -1.58 -15.46
N ILE A 112 -4.52 -1.49 -15.03
CA ILE A 112 -3.36 -2.25 -15.54
C ILE A 112 -2.91 -3.33 -14.56
N ASP A 113 -2.20 -4.34 -15.05
CA ASP A 113 -1.74 -5.46 -14.24
C ASP A 113 -0.74 -5.03 -13.15
N LEU A 114 -0.84 -5.65 -11.98
CA LEU A 114 -0.05 -5.28 -10.79
C LEU A 114 1.47 -5.24 -11.02
N ASN A 115 2.03 -6.13 -11.87
CA ASN A 115 3.46 -6.09 -12.14
C ASN A 115 3.87 -4.83 -12.90
N ILE A 116 3.07 -4.43 -13.90
CA ILE A 116 3.29 -3.19 -14.63
C ILE A 116 3.08 -2.01 -13.68
N TRP A 117 2.00 -2.06 -12.90
CA TRP A 117 1.63 -1.01 -11.95
C TRP A 117 2.74 -0.70 -10.96
N ARG A 118 3.30 -1.73 -10.31
CA ARG A 118 4.41 -1.62 -9.34
C ARG A 118 5.66 -0.94 -9.89
N ASN A 119 5.93 -1.13 -11.18
CA ASN A 119 7.13 -0.61 -11.84
C ASN A 119 6.90 0.76 -12.50
N GLN A 120 5.71 1.35 -12.37
CA GLN A 120 5.50 2.73 -12.81
C GLN A 120 6.33 3.68 -11.95
N VAL A 121 7.01 4.62 -12.61
CA VAL A 121 7.74 5.70 -11.96
C VAL A 121 6.75 6.72 -11.43
N ILE A 122 6.82 7.01 -10.14
CA ILE A 122 6.00 8.05 -9.49
C ILE A 122 6.81 9.29 -9.12
N TYR A 123 8.12 9.21 -9.22
CA TYR A 123 9.01 10.26 -8.79
C TYR A 123 10.24 10.33 -9.70
N LYS A 124 10.60 11.54 -10.11
CA LYS A 124 11.84 11.85 -10.82
C LYS A 124 12.54 13.04 -10.19
N SER A 125 13.86 12.96 -10.10
CA SER A 125 14.71 14.08 -9.68
C SER A 125 16.00 14.07 -10.49
N SER A 126 16.48 15.26 -10.83
CA SER A 126 17.79 15.46 -11.47
C SER A 126 18.69 16.22 -10.52
N LEU A 127 19.34 15.51 -9.59
CA LEU A 127 20.25 16.08 -8.60
C LEU A 127 21.70 15.80 -9.04
N GLY A 128 22.53 16.85 -9.10
CA GLY A 128 23.93 16.71 -9.55
C GLY A 128 24.11 16.24 -11.00
N GLY A 129 23.08 16.34 -11.85
CA GLY A 129 23.09 15.85 -13.23
C GLY A 129 22.80 14.35 -13.38
N ILE A 130 22.51 13.65 -12.28
CA ILE A 130 22.09 12.25 -12.29
C ILE A 130 20.56 12.19 -12.19
N LEU A 131 19.92 11.60 -13.20
CA LEU A 131 18.49 11.31 -13.16
C LEU A 131 18.25 10.14 -12.20
N GLN A 132 17.44 10.38 -11.17
CA GLN A 132 17.00 9.37 -10.24
C GLN A 132 15.49 9.20 -10.33
N GLU A 133 15.06 7.97 -10.63
CA GLU A 133 13.66 7.59 -10.72
C GLU A 133 13.30 6.65 -9.57
N ILE A 134 12.12 6.80 -8.99
CA ILE A 134 11.60 5.89 -7.96
C ILE A 134 10.26 5.32 -8.44
N THR A 135 10.15 3.99 -8.42
CA THR A 135 8.94 3.26 -8.76
C THR A 135 7.98 3.19 -7.57
N ILE A 136 6.72 2.84 -7.80
CA ILE A 136 5.76 2.58 -6.71
C ILE A 136 6.29 1.50 -5.75
N LEU A 137 6.85 0.43 -6.29
CA LEU A 137 7.35 -0.71 -5.51
C LEU A 137 8.47 -0.28 -4.56
N ASP A 138 9.45 0.45 -5.10
CA ASP A 138 10.62 0.88 -4.33
C ASP A 138 10.20 1.88 -3.26
N PHE A 139 9.35 2.85 -3.62
CA PHE A 139 8.82 3.83 -2.69
C PHE A 139 8.11 3.21 -1.49
N ILE A 140 7.20 2.24 -1.72
CA ILE A 140 6.47 1.55 -0.64
C ILE A 140 7.44 0.75 0.25
N LYS A 141 8.40 0.04 -0.35
CA LYS A 141 9.35 -0.79 0.40
C LYS A 141 10.27 0.04 1.27
N GLU A 142 10.83 1.11 0.71
CA GLU A 142 11.72 2.03 1.43
C GLU A 142 10.98 2.73 2.56
N SER A 143 9.76 3.23 2.29
CA SER A 143 8.92 3.85 3.33
C SER A 143 8.65 2.87 4.48
N ALA A 144 8.32 1.62 4.18
CA ALA A 144 8.07 0.60 5.21
C ALA A 144 9.34 0.15 5.96
N GLN A 145 10.53 0.26 5.35
CA GLN A 145 11.80 -0.11 5.98
C GLN A 145 12.33 0.99 6.90
N LYS A 146 12.24 2.27 6.50
CA LYS A 146 12.64 3.42 7.33
C LYS A 146 11.92 3.42 8.68
N SER A 147 10.65 3.02 8.70
CA SER A 147 9.83 2.94 9.91
C SER A 147 10.18 1.79 10.87
N GLY A 148 11.04 0.85 10.48
CA GLY A 148 11.35 -0.37 11.23
C GLY A 148 12.61 -0.32 12.10
N GLY A 149 13.35 0.79 12.13
CA GLY A 149 14.53 0.97 12.98
C GLY A 149 15.77 0.14 12.61
N ALA A 150 15.75 -0.60 11.50
CA ALA A 150 16.90 -1.35 11.01
C ALA A 150 17.86 -0.44 10.25
N HIS A 151 19.17 -0.59 10.51
CA HIS A 151 20.25 0.15 9.85
C HIS A 151 20.03 0.12 8.33
N VAL A 152 19.76 1.30 7.77
CA VAL A 152 19.46 1.46 6.35
C VAL A 152 20.76 1.24 5.57
N GLU A 153 21.01 0.02 5.08
CA GLU A 153 21.88 -0.16 3.91
C GLU A 153 21.09 0.37 2.69
N SER A 154 21.03 1.69 2.56
CA SER A 154 20.36 2.35 1.44
C SER A 154 21.23 2.13 0.20
N SER A 155 20.78 1.28 -0.70
CA SER A 155 21.32 1.19 -2.07
C SER A 155 21.09 2.46 -2.90
N LEU A 156 20.46 3.49 -2.33
CA LEU A 156 20.36 4.83 -2.89
C LEU A 156 21.27 5.78 -2.11
N PRO A 157 22.45 6.14 -2.64
CA PRO A 157 23.23 7.24 -2.09
C PRO A 157 22.43 8.55 -2.28
N GLU A 158 22.34 9.35 -1.22
CA GLU A 158 21.91 10.76 -1.25
C GLU A 158 20.42 11.05 -1.52
N LYS A 159 19.50 10.59 -0.64
CA LYS A 159 18.10 11.08 -0.61
C LYS A 159 17.52 11.23 0.81
N SER A 160 18.09 12.15 1.57
CA SER A 160 17.39 12.85 2.67
C SER A 160 16.38 13.91 2.16
N PHE A 161 16.14 13.97 0.85
CA PHE A 161 15.47 15.10 0.18
C PHE A 161 13.98 14.91 -0.12
N MET A 162 13.40 13.72 0.09
CA MET A 162 11.95 13.63 0.27
C MET A 162 11.71 14.17 1.68
N VAL A 163 11.35 15.45 1.81
CA VAL A 163 10.83 16.00 3.06
C VAL A 163 9.77 15.01 3.56
N ASP A 164 9.88 14.53 4.80
CA ASP A 164 9.07 13.42 5.29
C ASP A 164 7.57 13.64 5.00
N GLU A 165 7.08 14.87 5.11
CA GLU A 165 5.70 15.26 4.79
C GLU A 165 5.25 14.95 3.35
N HIS A 166 6.16 15.04 2.37
CA HIS A 166 5.87 14.69 0.99
C HIS A 166 5.73 13.19 0.77
N ALA A 167 6.59 12.39 1.43
CA ALA A 167 6.50 10.95 1.37
C ALA A 167 5.19 10.44 2.02
N GLU A 168 4.79 11.04 3.15
CA GLU A 168 3.54 10.72 3.82
C GLU A 168 2.31 10.99 2.93
N SER A 169 2.29 12.11 2.20
CA SER A 169 1.21 12.43 1.26
C SER A 169 1.10 11.41 0.11
N ILE A 170 2.24 10.99 -0.43
CA ILE A 170 2.29 9.99 -1.50
C ILE A 170 1.75 8.63 -1.00
N LEU A 171 2.09 8.22 0.22
CA LEU A 171 1.55 6.98 0.81
C LEU A 171 0.02 7.00 0.89
N ARG A 172 -0.56 8.12 1.31
CA ARG A 172 -2.03 8.31 1.33
C ARG A 172 -2.63 8.28 -0.08
N CYS A 173 -1.98 8.91 -1.06
CA CYS A 173 -2.40 8.85 -2.46
C CYS A 173 -2.41 7.40 -3.00
N ILE A 174 -1.36 6.63 -2.71
CA ILE A 174 -1.25 5.20 -3.05
C ILE A 174 -2.38 4.39 -2.41
N ALA A 175 -2.66 4.62 -1.13
CA ALA A 175 -3.75 3.93 -0.42
C ALA A 175 -5.13 4.25 -1.04
N ARG A 176 -5.42 5.53 -1.33
CA ARG A 176 -6.66 5.95 -2.01
C ARG A 176 -6.80 5.32 -3.39
N GLY A 177 -5.71 5.30 -4.17
CA GLY A 177 -5.68 4.64 -5.47
C GLY A 177 -5.96 3.13 -5.39
N LEU A 178 -5.43 2.46 -4.35
CA LEU A 178 -5.75 1.07 -4.05
C LEU A 178 -7.24 0.88 -3.73
N PHE A 179 -7.79 1.67 -2.80
CA PHE A 179 -9.21 1.58 -2.41
C PHE A 179 -10.13 1.69 -3.62
N ARG A 180 -9.92 2.72 -4.45
CA ARG A 180 -10.71 2.93 -5.67
C ARG A 180 -10.52 1.81 -6.68
N SER A 181 -9.31 1.25 -6.80
CA SER A 181 -9.03 0.09 -7.68
C SER A 181 -9.77 -1.18 -7.26
N ILE A 182 -10.03 -1.36 -5.96
CA ILE A 182 -10.78 -2.52 -5.42
C ILE A 182 -12.28 -2.21 -5.20
N GLY A 183 -12.76 -1.05 -5.64
CA GLY A 183 -14.17 -0.67 -5.57
C GLY A 183 -14.64 -0.18 -4.21
N ARG A 184 -13.73 0.33 -3.37
CA ARG A 184 -14.06 0.97 -2.09
C ARG A 184 -14.05 2.50 -2.22
N ASN A 185 -15.03 3.13 -1.61
CA ASN A 185 -15.13 4.59 -1.48
C ASN A 185 -14.55 4.99 -0.12
N PHE A 186 -13.44 5.71 -0.12
CA PHE A 186 -12.73 6.05 1.11
C PHE A 186 -13.51 7.06 1.95
N GLU A 187 -14.11 8.06 1.33
CA GLU A 187 -14.88 9.11 2.01
C GLU A 187 -16.08 8.52 2.74
N GLU A 188 -16.83 7.64 2.07
CA GLU A 188 -17.96 6.93 2.67
C GLU A 188 -17.50 6.04 3.83
N GLN A 189 -16.45 5.25 3.62
CA GLN A 189 -15.93 4.34 4.63
C GLN A 189 -15.35 5.08 5.84
N SER A 190 -14.67 6.20 5.61
CA SER A 190 -14.14 7.09 6.65
C SER A 190 -15.26 7.66 7.51
N SER A 191 -16.34 8.15 6.89
CA SER A 191 -17.53 8.63 7.61
C SER A 191 -18.19 7.53 8.46
N MET A 192 -18.31 6.31 7.90
CA MET A 192 -18.86 5.17 8.63
C MET A 192 -17.97 4.78 9.83
N ASN A 193 -16.65 4.74 9.62
CA ASN A 193 -15.66 4.42 10.64
C ASN A 193 -15.68 5.46 11.78
N LEU A 194 -15.73 6.75 11.45
CA LEU A 194 -15.82 7.83 12.44
C LEU A 194 -17.12 7.74 13.24
N THR A 195 -18.25 7.52 12.56
CA THR A 195 -19.55 7.33 13.23
C THR A 195 -19.52 6.15 14.19
N HIS A 196 -18.88 5.05 13.79
CA HIS A 196 -18.71 3.88 14.64
C HIS A 196 -17.89 4.21 15.91
N ILE A 197 -16.78 4.93 15.77
CA ILE A 197 -15.94 5.35 16.90
C ILE A 197 -16.73 6.25 17.85
N ILE A 198 -17.41 7.28 17.35
CA ILE A 198 -18.22 8.21 18.16
C ILE A 198 -19.26 7.44 18.98
N LYS A 199 -20.03 6.57 18.32
CA LYS A 199 -21.05 5.74 18.99
C LYS A 199 -20.44 4.86 20.08
N LYS A 200 -19.25 4.30 19.87
CA LYS A 200 -18.55 3.48 20.88
C LYS A 200 -18.10 4.30 22.08
N ILE A 201 -17.63 5.53 21.86
CA ILE A 201 -17.27 6.45 22.94
C ILE A 201 -18.50 6.84 23.77
N GLU A 202 -19.63 7.16 23.13
CA GLU A 202 -20.89 7.47 23.80
C GLU A 202 -21.40 6.30 24.65
N GLN A 203 -21.35 5.08 24.11
CA GLN A 203 -21.70 3.86 24.84
C GLN A 203 -20.82 3.64 26.09
N SER A 204 -19.53 3.93 25.97
CA SER A 204 -18.59 3.82 27.10
C SER A 204 -18.93 4.83 28.20
N LYS A 205 -19.20 6.09 27.84
CA LYS A 205 -19.56 7.15 28.80
C LYS A 205 -20.91 6.93 29.47
N ALA A 206 -21.86 6.30 28.79
CA ALA A 206 -23.17 5.95 29.38
C ALA A 206 -23.09 4.75 30.33
N SER A 207 -21.96 4.05 30.37
CA SER A 207 -21.70 2.90 31.24
C SER A 207 -20.84 3.25 32.46
N GLU A 208 -20.41 4.51 32.59
CA GLU A 208 -19.73 5.12 33.74
C GLU A 208 -20.74 5.87 34.62
#